data_AF-A0ABD1IZL6-F1
#
_entry.id   AF-A0ABD1IZL6-F1
#
_cell.length_a   1.000
_cell.length_b   1.000
_cell.length_c   1.000
_cell.angle_alpha   90.00
_cell.angle_beta   90.00
_cell.angle_gamma   90.00
#
_symmetry.space_group_name_H-M   'P 1'
#
loop_
_entity.id
_entity.type
_entity.pdbx_description
1 polymer ?
#
loop_
_entity_poly.entity_id
_entity_poly.type
_entity_poly.pdbx_seq_one_letter_code
_entity_poly.pdbx_strand_id
1 'polypeptide(L)'
;MSGAELISELFNDCGLLDSSKLCDYAPLDGVSNITKSSNELPDRAAGEGLYNALWQLSLALVFKIVLTVFTFGMKVPSGLFIPSMAVGAIAGRLLGVAMEQLAYYHHDWQLFKGWCSQGADCITPGLYAMVGATACLGGVTRMTVSLVVIMFELTGGLEYIVPLMAATMTSKWVADALGREGIYEAHIRLNGYPFLEAKEEFEHKTLAMDVMRPRAGGGRRGDPPLVTLTQEGMRLEEVEGLVGGTQFSGFPVVVSHESQRLVGFVLRRDLLISIDNARKHQEGVVSASEVVFSDPAPPRR
;
A
#
# COMPACT_ATOMS: atom_id res chain seq x y z
N MET A 1 -14.24 -23.58 5.73
CA MET A 1 -14.29 -22.15 6.07
C MET A 1 -13.45 -21.37 5.09
N SER A 2 -14.08 -20.39 4.44
CA SER A 2 -13.38 -19.36 3.69
C SER A 2 -12.54 -18.50 4.64
N GLY A 3 -11.50 -17.83 4.13
CA GLY A 3 -10.67 -16.92 4.94
C GLY A 3 -11.46 -15.77 5.55
N ALA A 4 -12.49 -15.28 4.86
CA ALA A 4 -13.36 -14.22 5.35
C ALA A 4 -14.29 -14.68 6.49
N GLU A 5 -14.84 -15.91 6.38
CA GLU A 5 -15.65 -16.52 7.45
C GLU A 5 -14.80 -16.70 8.72
N LEU A 6 -13.55 -17.12 8.58
CA LEU A 6 -12.63 -17.25 9.71
C LEU A 6 -12.36 -15.91 10.39
N ILE A 7 -12.13 -14.84 9.61
CA ILE A 7 -11.88 -13.52 10.18
C ILE A 7 -13.14 -13.00 10.90
N SER A 8 -14.31 -13.17 10.30
CA SER A 8 -15.59 -12.81 10.93
C SER A 8 -15.78 -13.55 12.25
N GLU A 9 -15.51 -14.86 12.29
CA GLU A 9 -15.64 -15.66 13.50
C GLU A 9 -14.64 -15.23 14.59
N LEU A 10 -13.43 -14.79 14.21
CA LEU A 10 -12.41 -14.30 15.14
C LEU A 10 -12.75 -12.93 15.72
N PHE A 11 -13.46 -12.09 14.96
CA PHE A 11 -13.87 -10.74 15.38
C PHE A 11 -15.15 -10.75 16.20
N ASN A 12 -16.00 -11.76 16.01
CA ASN A 12 -17.23 -11.88 16.77
C ASN A 12 -16.96 -12.17 18.24
N ASP A 13 -17.73 -11.49 19.09
CA ASP A 13 -17.81 -11.79 20.50
C ASP A 13 -18.76 -12.94 20.75
N CYS A 14 -18.53 -13.67 21.84
CA CYS A 14 -19.33 -14.83 22.18
C CYS A 14 -20.68 -14.39 22.73
N GLY A 15 -21.77 -14.65 21.98
CA GLY A 15 -23.12 -14.44 22.48
C GLY A 15 -23.68 -15.64 23.25
N LEU A 16 -24.81 -15.44 23.96
CA LEU A 16 -25.51 -16.48 24.73
C LEU A 16 -26.04 -17.65 23.88
N LEU A 17 -26.08 -17.50 22.54
CA LEU A 17 -26.60 -18.48 21.59
C LEU A 17 -25.51 -19.02 20.64
N ASP A 18 -24.27 -18.54 20.76
CA ASP A 18 -23.20 -18.97 19.86
C ASP A 18 -22.63 -20.32 20.27
N SER A 19 -22.73 -21.29 19.35
CA SER A 19 -22.21 -22.65 19.53
C SER A 19 -20.77 -22.79 19.02
N SER A 20 -20.04 -21.68 18.89
CA SER A 20 -18.67 -21.70 18.40
C SER A 20 -17.73 -22.32 19.43
N LYS A 21 -16.74 -23.09 18.98
CA LYS A 21 -15.73 -23.69 19.88
C LYS A 21 -14.88 -22.64 20.61
N LEU A 22 -14.83 -21.42 20.08
CA LEU A 22 -14.18 -20.26 20.70
C LEU A 22 -14.97 -19.69 21.88
N CYS A 23 -16.20 -20.16 22.11
CA CYS A 23 -17.11 -19.68 23.14
C CYS A 23 -17.43 -20.75 24.19
N ASP A 24 -16.66 -21.84 24.23
CA ASP A 24 -16.83 -22.93 25.21
C ASP A 24 -16.17 -22.60 26.55
N TYR A 25 -16.85 -21.76 27.33
CA TYR A 25 -16.47 -21.38 28.69
C TYR A 25 -17.22 -22.21 29.72
N ALA A 26 -16.60 -22.46 30.87
CA ALA A 26 -17.24 -23.20 31.95
C ALA A 26 -18.51 -22.46 32.43
N PRO A 27 -19.65 -23.18 32.62
CA PRO A 27 -20.86 -22.56 33.14
C PRO A 27 -20.63 -22.06 34.58
N LEU A 28 -21.10 -20.86 34.88
CA LEU A 28 -21.14 -20.34 36.25
C LEU A 28 -22.14 -21.16 37.07
N ASP A 29 -21.65 -21.90 38.07
CA ASP A 29 -22.50 -22.55 39.07
C ASP A 29 -23.37 -21.48 39.78
N GLY A 30 -24.68 -21.50 39.51
CA GLY A 30 -25.68 -20.70 40.26
C GLY A 30 -26.37 -19.55 39.53
N VAL A 31 -26.18 -19.36 38.22
CA VAL A 31 -26.83 -18.25 37.47
C VAL A 31 -27.91 -18.78 36.52
N SER A 32 -28.99 -19.34 37.07
CA SER A 32 -30.15 -19.78 36.29
C SER A 32 -31.17 -18.67 36.03
N ASN A 33 -30.91 -17.41 36.42
CA ASN A 33 -31.85 -16.29 36.30
C ASN A 33 -31.13 -14.95 36.11
N ILE A 34 -30.36 -14.76 35.03
CA ILE A 34 -30.07 -13.40 34.53
C ILE A 34 -31.04 -13.10 33.40
N THR A 35 -31.90 -12.13 33.68
CA THR A 35 -32.82 -11.50 32.75
C THR A 35 -32.08 -10.89 31.56
N LYS A 36 -32.36 -11.41 30.36
CA LYS A 36 -32.49 -10.83 28.99
C LYS A 36 -32.12 -9.35 28.68
N SER A 37 -31.32 -8.64 29.47
CA SER A 37 -31.12 -7.19 29.31
C SER A 37 -29.72 -6.76 28.85
N SER A 38 -28.75 -7.66 28.79
CA SER A 38 -27.45 -7.41 28.15
C SER A 38 -26.97 -8.71 27.50
N ASN A 39 -26.52 -8.64 26.25
CA ASN A 39 -25.96 -9.78 25.52
C ASN A 39 -24.50 -10.07 25.92
N GLU A 40 -23.97 -9.34 26.90
CA GLU A 40 -22.60 -9.45 27.39
C GLU A 40 -22.53 -10.50 28.50
N LEU A 41 -21.70 -11.53 28.29
CA LEU A 41 -21.47 -12.56 29.30
C LEU A 41 -20.31 -12.11 30.21
N PRO A 42 -20.41 -12.30 31.53
CA PRO A 42 -19.29 -12.01 32.44
C PRO A 42 -18.13 -12.98 32.20
N ASP A 43 -16.90 -12.52 32.46
CA ASP A 43 -15.65 -13.30 32.37
C ASP A 43 -15.76 -14.66 33.10
N ARG A 44 -15.31 -15.73 32.42
CA ARG A 44 -15.40 -17.11 32.91
C ARG A 44 -14.09 -17.87 32.73
N ALA A 45 -13.92 -18.90 33.55
CA ALA A 45 -12.85 -19.86 33.32
C ALA A 45 -13.04 -20.58 31.98
N ALA A 46 -11.94 -20.74 31.24
CA ALA A 46 -11.91 -21.48 29.99
C ALA A 46 -12.39 -22.93 30.17
N GLY A 47 -13.32 -23.38 29.33
CA GLY A 47 -13.72 -24.78 29.25
C GLY A 47 -12.71 -25.63 28.47
N GLU A 48 -12.86 -26.96 28.54
CA GLU A 48 -11.98 -27.90 27.81
C GLU A 48 -12.02 -27.69 26.28
N GLY A 49 -13.16 -27.29 25.71
CA GLY A 49 -13.26 -27.00 24.29
C GLY A 49 -12.53 -25.73 23.87
N LEU A 50 -12.44 -24.72 24.74
CA LEU A 50 -11.66 -23.50 24.47
C LEU A 50 -10.16 -23.80 24.43
N TYR A 51 -9.64 -24.60 25.36
CA TYR A 51 -8.23 -25.03 25.31
C TYR A 51 -7.89 -25.79 24.03
N ASN A 52 -8.78 -26.69 23.60
CA ASN A 52 -8.64 -27.39 22.33
C ASN A 52 -8.69 -26.43 21.13
N ALA A 53 -9.56 -25.42 21.16
CA ALA A 53 -9.64 -24.39 20.13
C ALA A 53 -8.38 -23.52 20.08
N LEU A 54 -7.83 -23.11 21.23
CA LEU A 54 -6.57 -22.36 21.31
C LEU A 54 -5.40 -23.16 20.73
N TRP A 55 -5.31 -24.45 21.06
CA TRP A 55 -4.31 -25.34 20.47
C TRP A 55 -4.46 -25.40 18.94
N GLN A 56 -5.68 -25.59 18.43
CA GLN A 56 -5.97 -25.60 17.00
C GLN A 56 -5.62 -24.27 16.32
N LEU A 57 -5.92 -23.14 16.95
CA LEU A 57 -5.58 -21.80 16.47
C LEU A 57 -4.07 -21.58 16.43
N SER A 58 -3.33 -22.02 17.45
CA SER A 58 -1.87 -21.94 17.48
C SER A 58 -1.22 -22.74 16.35
N LEU A 59 -1.73 -23.95 16.07
CA LEU A 59 -1.29 -24.77 14.95
C LEU A 59 -1.66 -24.10 13.62
N ALA A 60 -2.89 -23.58 13.50
CA ALA A 60 -3.33 -22.85 12.32
C ALA A 60 -2.48 -21.61 12.04
N LEU A 61 -2.03 -20.88 13.06
CA LEU A 61 -1.15 -19.72 12.93
C LEU A 61 0.16 -20.11 12.24
N VAL A 62 0.82 -21.15 12.72
CA VAL A 62 2.09 -21.64 12.16
C VAL A 62 1.90 -22.07 10.70
N PHE A 63 0.89 -22.89 10.42
CA PHE A 63 0.61 -23.33 9.06
C PHE A 63 0.24 -22.17 8.13
N LYS A 64 -0.54 -21.19 8.59
CA LYS A 64 -0.93 -20.01 7.81
C LYS A 64 0.27 -19.13 7.47
N ILE A 65 1.20 -18.90 8.40
CA ILE A 65 2.42 -18.14 8.11
C ILE A 65 3.22 -18.83 7.01
N VAL A 66 3.46 -20.14 7.15
CA VAL A 66 4.22 -20.93 6.17
C VAL A 66 3.54 -20.91 4.80
N LEU A 67 2.23 -21.19 4.75
CA LEU A 67 1.46 -21.16 3.50
C LEU A 67 1.47 -19.78 2.85
N THR A 68 1.36 -18.71 3.64
CA THR A 68 1.36 -17.33 3.12
C THR A 68 2.68 -17.02 2.40
N VAL A 69 3.82 -17.42 2.99
CA VAL A 69 5.15 -17.27 2.37
C VAL A 69 5.22 -18.03 1.04
N PHE A 70 4.76 -19.29 1.00
CA PHE A 70 4.75 -20.06 -0.24
C PHE A 70 3.83 -19.47 -1.29
N THR A 71 2.59 -19.10 -0.94
CA THR A 71 1.61 -18.56 -1.88
C THR A 71 2.04 -17.21 -2.46
N PHE A 72 2.69 -16.37 -1.67
CA PHE A 72 3.21 -15.08 -2.14
C PHE A 72 4.42 -15.25 -3.07
N GLY A 73 5.23 -16.30 -2.87
CA GLY A 73 6.35 -16.62 -3.75
C GLY A 73 5.96 -17.21 -5.11
N MET A 74 4.70 -17.60 -5.30
CA MET A 74 4.22 -18.15 -6.57
C MET A 74 3.87 -17.05 -7.57
N LYS A 75 4.15 -17.29 -8.87
CA LYS A 75 3.79 -16.39 -9.97
C LYS A 75 2.30 -16.50 -10.34
N VAL A 76 1.43 -16.28 -9.37
CA VAL A 76 -0.03 -16.32 -9.52
C VAL A 76 -0.61 -14.97 -9.08
N PRO A 77 -1.57 -14.40 -9.81
CA PRO A 77 -2.27 -13.18 -9.36
C PRO A 77 -3.00 -13.49 -8.05
N SER A 78 -2.47 -13.01 -6.93
CA SER A 78 -3.07 -13.17 -5.60
C SER A 78 -2.87 -11.91 -4.75
N GLY A 79 -3.66 -11.79 -3.68
CA GLY A 79 -3.56 -10.69 -2.72
C GLY A 79 -2.96 -11.14 -1.38
N LEU A 80 -2.14 -10.28 -0.77
CA LEU A 80 -1.50 -10.53 0.53
C LEU A 80 -2.31 -9.96 1.72
N PHE A 81 -3.33 -9.14 1.45
CA PHE A 81 -4.10 -8.42 2.46
C PHE A 81 -4.87 -9.35 3.41
N ILE A 82 -5.72 -10.21 2.86
CA ILE A 82 -6.55 -11.16 3.62
C ILE A 82 -5.71 -12.20 4.42
N PRO A 83 -4.70 -12.88 3.83
CA PRO A 83 -3.92 -13.84 4.60
C PRO A 83 -3.12 -13.20 5.75
N SER A 84 -2.57 -12.00 5.56
CA SER A 84 -1.87 -11.26 6.63
C SER A 84 -2.83 -10.83 7.73
N MET A 85 -4.02 -10.35 7.36
CA MET A 85 -5.09 -10.03 8.30
C MET A 85 -5.50 -11.24 9.14
N ALA A 86 -5.66 -12.42 8.51
CA ALA A 86 -6.01 -13.65 9.21
C ALA A 86 -4.92 -14.09 10.20
N VAL A 87 -3.64 -14.02 9.82
CA VAL A 87 -2.52 -14.32 10.71
C VAL A 87 -2.52 -13.39 11.93
N GLY A 88 -2.70 -12.09 11.70
CA GLY A 88 -2.82 -11.10 12.78
C GLY A 88 -4.05 -11.31 13.66
N ALA A 89 -5.20 -11.67 13.08
CA ALA A 89 -6.44 -11.92 13.80
C ALA A 89 -6.31 -13.14 14.73
N ILE A 90 -5.71 -14.23 14.25
CA ILE A 90 -5.46 -15.44 15.06
C ILE A 90 -4.52 -15.10 16.22
N ALA A 91 -3.41 -14.42 15.95
CA ALA A 91 -2.46 -14.01 16.99
C ALA A 91 -3.11 -13.06 18.02
N GLY A 92 -3.91 -12.10 17.56
CA GLY A 92 -4.67 -11.19 18.40
C GLY A 92 -5.68 -11.93 19.28
N ARG A 93 -6.46 -12.87 18.73
CA ARG A 93 -7.43 -13.66 19.49
C ARG A 93 -6.75 -14.54 20.55
N LEU A 94 -5.62 -15.17 20.22
CA LEU A 94 -4.82 -15.95 21.17
C LEU A 94 -4.36 -15.08 22.35
N LEU A 95 -3.88 -13.86 22.07
CA LEU A 95 -3.49 -12.90 23.11
C LEU A 95 -4.68 -12.40 23.93
N GLY A 96 -5.83 -12.14 23.29
CA GLY A 96 -7.05 -11.70 23.94
C GLY A 96 -7.56 -12.72 24.96
N VAL A 97 -7.69 -13.99 24.54
CA VAL A 97 -8.12 -15.07 25.45
C VAL A 97 -7.08 -15.31 26.55
N ALA A 98 -5.78 -15.23 26.24
CA ALA A 98 -4.76 -15.35 27.28
C ALA A 98 -4.85 -14.23 28.33
N MET A 99 -5.13 -12.99 27.90
CA MET A 99 -5.32 -11.85 28.81
C MET A 99 -6.60 -11.96 29.63
N GLU A 100 -7.69 -12.43 29.01
CA GLU A 100 -8.96 -12.71 29.69
C GLU A 100 -8.76 -13.74 30.82
N GLN A 101 -8.11 -14.87 30.52
CA GLN A 101 -7.84 -15.89 31.53
C GLN A 101 -6.88 -15.40 32.62
N LEU A 102 -5.88 -14.59 32.25
CA LEU A 102 -4.97 -14.00 33.22
C LEU A 102 -5.70 -13.05 34.19
N ALA A 103 -6.61 -12.22 33.67
CA ALA A 103 -7.42 -11.30 34.48
C ALA A 103 -8.37 -12.06 35.41
N TYR A 104 -8.95 -13.16 34.94
CA TYR A 104 -9.83 -14.02 35.74
C TYR A 104 -9.10 -14.67 36.93
N TYR A 105 -7.93 -15.29 36.69
CA TYR A 105 -7.17 -15.99 37.75
C TYR A 105 -6.41 -15.03 38.69
N HIS A 106 -5.99 -13.85 38.20
CA HIS A 106 -5.20 -12.87 38.96
C HIS A 106 -5.91 -11.53 39.11
N HIS A 107 -7.20 -11.55 39.46
CA HIS A 107 -8.01 -10.35 39.69
C HIS A 107 -7.46 -9.45 40.82
N ASP A 108 -6.64 -9.99 41.73
CA ASP A 108 -6.06 -9.27 42.85
C ASP A 108 -4.88 -8.36 42.47
N TRP A 109 -4.35 -8.47 41.24
CA TRP A 109 -3.24 -7.64 40.80
C TRP A 109 -3.66 -6.17 40.64
N GLN A 110 -2.80 -5.24 41.07
CA GLN A 110 -3.07 -3.80 41.05
C GLN A 110 -3.48 -3.26 39.67
N LEU A 111 -3.07 -3.92 38.59
CA LEU A 111 -3.43 -3.57 37.21
C LEU A 111 -4.90 -3.84 36.89
N PHE A 112 -5.45 -4.97 37.36
CA PHE A 112 -6.81 -5.41 37.05
C PHE A 112 -7.84 -4.89 38.05
N LYS A 113 -7.44 -4.68 39.31
CA LYS A 113 -8.32 -4.24 40.41
C LYS A 113 -9.01 -2.89 40.17
N GLY A 114 -8.42 -2.01 39.36
CA GLY A 114 -8.97 -0.67 39.09
C GLY A 114 -9.79 -0.54 37.80
N TRP A 115 -9.67 -1.50 36.89
CA TRP A 115 -10.21 -1.41 35.52
C TRP A 115 -11.27 -2.48 35.26
N CYS A 116 -11.16 -3.64 35.91
CA CYS A 116 -12.15 -4.72 35.85
C CYS A 116 -13.00 -4.72 37.13
N SER A 117 -14.32 -4.61 36.98
CA SER A 117 -15.28 -4.84 38.07
C SER A 117 -15.80 -6.28 38.02
N GLN A 118 -16.00 -6.90 39.18
CA GLN A 118 -16.58 -8.25 39.24
C GLN A 118 -17.96 -8.28 38.58
N GLY A 119 -18.07 -9.03 37.48
CA GLY A 119 -19.31 -9.26 36.75
C GLY A 119 -19.56 -8.36 35.53
N ALA A 120 -18.60 -7.51 35.15
CA ALA A 120 -18.62 -6.79 33.87
C ALA A 120 -17.61 -7.40 32.88
N ASP A 121 -17.90 -7.27 31.59
CA ASP A 121 -17.06 -7.73 30.49
C ASP A 121 -15.83 -6.81 30.37
N CYS A 122 -14.69 -7.21 30.95
CA CYS A 122 -13.52 -6.34 31.03
C CYS A 122 -12.60 -6.49 29.81
N ILE A 123 -12.52 -7.70 29.26
CA ILE A 123 -11.58 -8.05 28.19
C ILE A 123 -12.34 -8.76 27.09
N THR A 124 -12.52 -8.07 25.96
CA THR A 124 -13.20 -8.59 24.78
C THR A 124 -12.19 -9.20 23.80
N PRO A 125 -12.09 -10.54 23.64
CA PRO A 125 -11.07 -11.15 22.78
C PRO A 125 -11.24 -10.82 21.29
N GLY A 126 -12.46 -10.48 20.84
CA GLY A 126 -12.74 -10.02 19.47
C GLY A 126 -12.01 -8.72 19.14
N LEU A 127 -11.97 -7.77 20.07
CA LEU A 127 -11.23 -6.52 19.92
C LEU A 127 -9.73 -6.75 19.77
N TYR A 128 -9.15 -7.65 20.56
CA TYR A 128 -7.74 -8.04 20.42
C TYR A 128 -7.45 -8.68 19.07
N ALA A 129 -8.38 -9.49 18.53
CA ALA A 129 -8.26 -10.04 17.18
C ALA A 129 -8.24 -8.94 16.12
N MET A 130 -9.12 -7.93 16.22
CA MET A 130 -9.14 -6.78 15.30
C MET A 130 -7.85 -5.96 15.37
N VAL A 131 -7.37 -5.67 16.58
CA VAL A 131 -6.11 -4.95 16.79
C VAL A 131 -4.92 -5.74 16.26
N GLY A 132 -4.85 -7.04 16.50
CA GLY A 132 -3.79 -7.92 15.97
C GLY A 132 -3.81 -7.99 14.44
N ALA A 133 -5.00 -8.08 13.84
CA ALA A 133 -5.18 -8.10 12.39
C ALA A 133 -4.66 -6.81 11.72
N THR A 134 -5.04 -5.66 12.27
CA THR A 134 -4.58 -4.35 11.78
C THR A 134 -3.09 -4.15 11.99
N ALA A 135 -2.56 -4.48 13.18
CA ALA A 135 -1.15 -4.34 13.49
C ALA A 135 -0.26 -5.20 12.58
N CYS A 136 -0.62 -6.47 12.35
CA CYS A 136 0.14 -7.36 11.47
C CYS A 136 0.14 -6.84 10.02
N LEU A 137 -1.03 -6.48 9.51
CA LEU A 137 -1.19 -5.99 8.15
C LEU A 137 -0.50 -4.63 7.92
N GLY A 138 -0.55 -3.74 8.91
CA GLY A 138 0.17 -2.46 8.90
C GLY A 138 1.68 -2.64 8.93
N GLY A 139 2.18 -3.63 9.67
CA GLY A 139 3.62 -3.97 9.69
C GLY A 139 4.10 -4.55 8.35
N VAL A 140 3.31 -5.43 7.72
CA VAL A 140 3.66 -6.05 6.43
C VAL A 140 3.60 -5.06 5.27
N THR A 141 2.55 -4.23 5.22
CA THR A 141 2.28 -3.34 4.08
C THR A 141 2.83 -1.92 4.26
N ARG A 142 3.15 -1.51 5.49
CA ARG A 142 3.50 -0.13 5.87
C ARG A 142 2.38 0.89 5.67
N MET A 143 1.15 0.44 5.40
CA MET A 143 -0.02 1.31 5.31
C MET A 143 -0.56 1.57 6.72
N THR A 144 -0.63 2.85 7.12
CA THR A 144 -1.07 3.26 8.47
C THR A 144 -2.51 3.75 8.45
N VAL A 145 -2.72 5.02 8.08
CA VAL A 145 -4.02 5.70 8.22
C VAL A 145 -5.11 5.01 7.40
N SER A 146 -4.84 4.71 6.14
CA SER A 146 -5.82 4.06 5.24
C SER A 146 -6.26 2.70 5.76
N LEU A 147 -5.34 1.92 6.33
CA LEU A 147 -5.66 0.60 6.87
C LEU A 147 -6.60 0.71 8.08
N VAL A 148 -6.32 1.64 8.98
CA VAL A 148 -7.17 1.86 10.16
C VAL A 148 -8.56 2.32 9.75
N VAL A 149 -8.66 3.22 8.76
CA VAL A 149 -9.97 3.66 8.23
C VAL A 149 -10.75 2.50 7.62
N ILE A 150 -10.12 1.66 6.79
CA ILE A 150 -10.78 0.48 6.21
C ILE A 150 -11.32 -0.43 7.32
N MET A 151 -10.54 -0.66 8.36
CA MET A 151 -10.94 -1.54 9.47
C MET A 151 -12.06 -0.93 10.30
N PHE A 152 -11.97 0.37 10.58
CA PHE A 152 -13.05 1.13 11.22
C PHE A 152 -14.37 1.01 10.45
N GLU A 153 -14.35 1.20 9.12
CA GLU A 153 -15.54 1.09 8.28
C GLU A 153 -16.13 -0.33 8.29
N LEU A 154 -15.27 -1.35 8.36
CA LEU A 154 -15.71 -2.76 8.45
C LEU A 154 -16.31 -3.10 9.82
N THR A 155 -15.82 -2.48 10.90
CA THR A 155 -16.25 -2.80 12.27
C THR A 155 -17.39 -1.91 12.78
N GLY A 156 -17.61 -0.74 12.17
CA GLY A 156 -18.76 0.12 12.44
C GLY A 156 -18.75 0.87 13.78
N GLY A 157 -17.65 0.85 14.54
CA GLY A 157 -17.51 1.50 15.85
C GLY A 157 -16.35 2.50 15.90
N LEU A 158 -16.65 3.77 16.24
CA LEU A 158 -15.67 4.87 16.31
C LEU A 158 -14.74 4.80 17.53
N GLU A 159 -15.15 4.10 18.59
CA GLU A 159 -14.47 4.11 19.88
C GLU A 159 -13.07 3.47 19.85
N TYR A 160 -12.86 2.53 18.92
CA TYR A 160 -11.63 1.72 18.85
C TYR A 160 -10.56 2.29 17.89
N ILE A 161 -10.79 3.46 17.30
CA ILE A 161 -9.87 4.02 16.30
C ILE A 161 -8.49 4.37 16.90
N VAL A 162 -8.47 4.94 18.11
CA VAL A 162 -7.24 5.37 18.79
C VAL A 162 -6.32 4.18 19.10
N PRO A 163 -6.79 3.10 19.77
CA PRO A 163 -5.94 1.95 20.03
C PRO A 163 -5.48 1.23 18.75
N LEU A 164 -6.32 1.18 17.70
CA LEU A 164 -5.92 0.65 16.39
C LEU A 164 -4.78 1.46 15.74
N MET A 165 -4.86 2.80 15.80
CA MET A 165 -3.78 3.68 15.31
C MET A 165 -2.50 3.50 16.12
N ALA A 166 -2.60 3.39 17.45
CA ALA A 166 -1.43 3.18 18.30
C ALA A 166 -0.74 1.83 18.01
N ALA A 167 -1.51 0.74 17.89
CA ALA A 167 -0.98 -0.59 17.59
C ALA A 167 -0.39 -0.67 16.17
N THR A 168 -1.03 -0.06 15.18
CA THR A 168 -0.50 -0.05 13.80
C THR A 168 0.76 0.80 13.67
N MET A 169 0.85 1.94 14.36
CA MET A 169 2.06 2.77 14.39
C MET A 169 3.22 2.08 15.09
N THR A 170 2.98 1.44 16.24
CA THR A 170 4.03 0.68 16.94
C THR A 170 4.51 -0.50 16.10
N SER A 171 3.61 -1.25 15.48
CA SER A 171 3.95 -2.32 14.54
C SER A 171 4.78 -1.81 13.36
N LYS A 172 4.38 -0.69 12.75
CA LYS A 172 5.15 -0.04 11.69
C LYS A 172 6.55 0.32 12.17
N TRP A 173 6.71 1.00 13.30
CA TRP A 173 8.02 1.41 13.81
C TRP A 173 8.93 0.22 14.10
N VAL A 174 8.40 -0.82 14.75
CA VAL A 174 9.15 -2.05 15.02
C VAL A 174 9.61 -2.67 13.71
N ALA A 175 8.70 -2.79 12.74
CA ALA A 175 9.06 -3.39 11.49
C ALA A 175 10.00 -2.47 10.66
N ASP A 176 9.91 -1.13 10.76
CA ASP A 176 10.79 -0.17 10.06
C ASP A 176 12.22 -0.27 10.65
N ALA A 177 12.33 -0.59 11.94
CA ALA A 177 13.60 -0.88 12.60
C ALA A 177 14.21 -2.22 12.15
N LEU A 178 13.39 -3.25 11.90
CA LEU A 178 13.85 -4.55 11.40
C LEU A 178 14.19 -4.53 9.91
N GLY A 179 13.51 -3.70 9.13
CA GLY A 179 13.70 -3.60 7.68
C GLY A 179 13.07 -2.33 7.12
N ARG A 180 13.77 -1.67 6.19
CA ARG A 180 13.44 -0.31 5.74
C ARG A 180 12.25 -0.20 4.78
N GLU A 181 11.72 -1.33 4.30
CA GLU A 181 10.74 -1.38 3.21
C GLU A 181 9.52 -2.22 3.56
N GLY A 182 8.39 -1.85 2.96
CA GLY A 182 7.21 -2.71 2.91
C GLY A 182 7.34 -3.82 1.88
N ILE A 183 6.48 -4.83 1.97
CA ILE A 183 6.50 -5.95 1.03
C ILE A 183 6.30 -5.51 -0.44
N TYR A 184 5.48 -4.48 -0.68
CA TYR A 184 5.23 -3.97 -2.02
C TYR A 184 6.44 -3.21 -2.58
N GLU A 185 7.10 -2.39 -1.76
CA GLU A 185 8.33 -1.68 -2.14
C GLU A 185 9.47 -2.66 -2.43
N ALA A 186 9.63 -3.66 -1.57
CA ALA A 186 10.60 -4.73 -1.77
C ALA A 186 10.35 -5.47 -3.10
N HIS A 187 9.07 -5.74 -3.45
CA HIS A 187 8.73 -6.40 -4.70
C HIS A 187 8.99 -5.53 -5.94
N ILE A 188 8.74 -4.22 -5.85
CA ILE A 188 9.09 -3.25 -6.91
C ILE A 188 10.60 -3.28 -7.17
N ARG A 189 11.40 -3.29 -6.09
CA ARG A 189 12.85 -3.32 -6.15
C ARG A 189 13.40 -4.63 -6.70
N LEU A 190 12.86 -5.76 -6.25
CA LEU A 190 13.25 -7.10 -6.72
C LEU A 190 12.95 -7.29 -8.22
N ASN A 191 11.87 -6.70 -8.73
CA ASN A 191 11.54 -6.72 -10.16
C ASN A 191 12.33 -5.70 -10.98
N GLY A 192 13.10 -4.80 -10.35
CA GLY A 192 13.88 -3.78 -11.04
C GLY A 192 13.03 -2.72 -11.74
N TYR A 193 11.82 -2.45 -11.26
CA TYR A 193 10.99 -1.40 -11.84
C TYR A 193 11.54 -0.01 -11.51
N PRO A 194 11.57 0.93 -12.48
CA PRO A 194 12.02 2.29 -12.24
C PRO A 194 10.95 3.08 -11.46
N PHE A 195 10.99 2.97 -10.13
CA PHE A 195 10.11 3.70 -9.22
C PHE A 195 10.89 4.82 -8.53
N LEU A 196 10.43 6.06 -8.68
CA LEU A 196 11.01 7.22 -8.03
C LEU A 196 10.26 7.47 -6.72
N GLU A 197 10.89 7.15 -5.60
CA GLU A 197 10.34 7.42 -4.27
C GLU A 197 10.32 8.93 -4.01
N ALA A 198 9.24 9.44 -3.42
CA ALA A 198 9.13 10.84 -3.00
C ALA A 198 9.85 11.12 -1.66
N LYS A 199 10.79 10.26 -1.23
CA LYS A 199 11.50 10.42 0.04
C LYS A 199 12.30 11.72 0.02
N GLU A 200 12.25 12.45 1.13
CA GLU A 200 12.88 13.77 1.28
C GLU A 200 14.42 13.70 1.30
N GLU A 201 15.00 12.53 1.61
CA GLU A 201 16.44 12.33 1.68
C GLU A 201 16.95 11.49 0.50
N PHE A 202 17.29 12.18 -0.60
CA PHE A 202 18.16 11.59 -1.61
C PHE A 202 19.60 11.62 -1.08
N GLU A 203 20.18 10.47 -0.71
CA GLU A 203 21.63 10.35 -0.45
C GLU A 203 22.47 10.63 -1.71
N HIS A 204 21.83 10.68 -2.89
CA HIS A 204 22.50 10.91 -4.16
C HIS A 204 22.94 12.37 -4.29
N LYS A 205 24.26 12.58 -4.16
CA LYS A 205 24.96 13.84 -4.46
C LYS A 205 25.06 14.14 -5.96
N THR A 206 24.28 13.49 -6.81
CA THR A 206 24.36 13.63 -8.26
C THR A 206 23.79 14.98 -8.68
N LEU A 207 24.57 15.74 -9.45
CA LEU A 207 24.08 16.98 -10.05
C LEU A 207 23.25 16.65 -11.29
N ALA A 208 22.34 17.55 -11.69
CA ALA A 208 21.57 17.39 -12.93
C ALA A 208 22.48 17.17 -14.15
N MET A 209 23.68 17.79 -14.16
CA MET A 209 24.69 17.60 -15.21
C MET A 209 25.24 16.17 -15.33
N ASP A 210 25.18 15.37 -14.25
CA ASP A 210 25.65 13.99 -14.25
C ASP A 210 24.63 13.02 -14.85
N VAL A 211 23.36 13.41 -14.87
CA VAL A 211 22.23 12.60 -15.33
C VAL A 211 21.74 13.04 -16.72
N MET A 212 21.84 14.34 -17.02
CA MET A 212 21.41 14.88 -18.30
C MET A 212 22.21 14.29 -19.47
N ARG A 213 21.55 14.17 -20.63
CA ARG A 213 22.20 13.84 -21.90
C ARG A 213 21.97 14.97 -22.89
N PRO A 214 23.00 15.42 -23.64
CA PRO A 214 24.39 14.97 -23.60
C PRO A 214 25.15 15.48 -22.36
N ARG A 215 26.13 14.70 -21.87
CA ARG A 215 26.89 15.04 -20.65
C ARG A 215 27.91 16.14 -20.94
N ALA A 216 27.78 17.30 -20.28
CA ALA A 216 28.71 18.41 -20.43
C ALA A 216 30.10 18.03 -19.88
N GLY A 217 31.14 18.09 -20.71
CA GLY A 217 32.53 17.84 -20.28
C GLY A 217 33.19 16.54 -20.76
N GLY A 218 32.69 15.90 -21.82
CA GLY A 218 33.33 14.71 -22.39
C GLY A 218 32.90 13.40 -21.73
N GLY A 219 31.59 13.23 -21.52
CA GLY A 219 31.02 11.91 -21.22
C GLY A 219 31.32 10.94 -22.37
N ARG A 220 31.63 9.67 -22.01
CA ARG A 220 31.85 8.49 -22.88
C ARG A 220 31.83 8.79 -24.38
N ARG A 221 32.99 8.64 -25.07
CA ARG A 221 33.11 8.60 -26.54
C ARG A 221 31.88 7.91 -27.17
N GLY A 222 30.90 8.67 -27.66
CA GLY A 222 29.73 8.11 -28.36
C GLY A 222 28.35 8.69 -28.07
N ASP A 223 28.15 9.56 -27.07
CA ASP A 223 26.82 10.18 -26.90
C ASP A 223 26.57 11.22 -28.02
N PRO A 224 25.46 11.11 -28.79
CA PRO A 224 25.16 12.06 -29.85
C PRO A 224 24.84 13.45 -29.27
N PRO A 225 25.10 14.52 -30.01
CA PRO A 225 24.72 15.87 -29.60
C PRO A 225 23.20 15.95 -29.40
N LEU A 226 22.77 16.91 -28.58
CA LEU A 226 21.35 17.19 -28.36
C LEU A 226 20.70 17.51 -29.71
N VAL A 227 19.70 16.72 -30.09
CA VAL A 227 18.90 17.00 -31.30
C VAL A 227 17.87 18.06 -30.95
N THR A 228 18.02 19.23 -31.54
CA THR A 228 17.17 20.41 -31.33
C THR A 228 16.45 20.80 -32.61
N LEU A 229 15.24 21.35 -32.50
CA LEU A 229 14.54 21.99 -33.62
C LEU A 229 14.73 23.51 -33.52
N THR A 230 14.88 24.21 -34.65
CA THR A 230 14.94 25.68 -34.63
C THR A 230 13.54 26.29 -34.69
N GLN A 231 13.38 27.47 -34.09
CA GLN A 231 12.13 28.22 -34.09
C GLN A 231 11.68 28.57 -35.51
N GLU A 232 12.62 28.97 -36.35
CA GLU A 232 12.42 29.34 -37.76
C GLU A 232 13.54 28.75 -38.63
N GLY A 233 13.31 28.66 -39.94
CA GLY A 233 14.33 28.32 -40.94
C GLY A 233 14.60 26.83 -41.19
N MET A 234 14.00 25.92 -40.41
CA MET A 234 14.05 24.48 -40.69
C MET A 234 13.06 24.10 -41.78
N ARG A 235 13.50 23.25 -42.72
CA ARG A 235 12.61 22.71 -43.76
C ARG A 235 11.86 21.49 -43.28
N LEU A 236 10.67 21.27 -43.84
CA LEU A 236 9.85 20.11 -43.50
C LEU A 236 10.59 18.78 -43.74
N GLU A 237 11.38 18.67 -44.80
CA GLU A 237 12.22 17.49 -45.08
C GLU A 237 13.23 17.21 -43.96
N GLU A 238 13.86 18.24 -43.43
CA GLU A 238 14.85 18.12 -42.36
C GLU A 238 14.17 17.66 -41.06
N VAL A 239 13.01 18.23 -40.75
CA VAL A 239 12.21 17.82 -39.59
C VAL A 239 11.74 16.37 -39.73
N GLU A 240 11.25 15.96 -40.90
CA GLU A 240 10.86 14.57 -41.17
C GLU A 240 12.06 13.62 -41.11
N GLY A 241 13.22 14.05 -41.61
CA GLY A 241 14.48 13.32 -41.52
C GLY A 241 14.93 13.12 -40.06
N LEU A 242 14.83 14.15 -39.22
CA LEU A 242 15.14 14.07 -37.79
C LEU A 242 14.18 13.13 -37.05
N VAL A 243 12.88 13.22 -37.35
CA VAL A 243 11.84 12.39 -36.73
C VAL A 243 11.94 10.94 -37.20
N GLY A 244 12.33 10.70 -38.45
CA GLY A 244 12.55 9.37 -39.01
C GLY A 244 13.86 8.74 -38.54
N GLY A 245 14.91 9.55 -38.37
CA GLY A 245 16.26 9.11 -37.98
C GLY A 245 16.47 8.92 -36.48
N THR A 246 15.58 9.45 -35.63
CA THR A 246 15.70 9.38 -34.16
C THR A 246 14.55 8.60 -33.50
N GLN A 247 14.83 8.07 -32.29
CA GLN A 247 13.85 7.36 -31.45
C GLN A 247 13.36 8.20 -30.27
N PHE A 248 13.62 9.50 -30.28
CA PHE A 248 13.25 10.39 -29.17
C PHE A 248 11.73 10.63 -29.15
N SER A 249 11.15 10.74 -27.95
CA SER A 249 9.72 11.00 -27.78
C SER A 249 9.34 12.48 -27.92
N GLY A 250 10.32 13.38 -27.89
CA GLY A 250 10.13 14.81 -28.08
C GLY A 250 11.46 15.54 -28.26
N PHE A 251 11.36 16.78 -28.70
CA PHE A 251 12.48 17.61 -29.12
C PHE A 251 12.37 19.01 -28.48
N PRO A 252 13.46 19.54 -27.91
CA PRO A 252 13.52 20.94 -27.50
C PRO A 252 13.60 21.85 -28.73
N VAL A 253 12.89 22.98 -28.67
CA VAL A 253 12.89 24.03 -29.70
C VAL A 253 13.79 25.17 -29.23
N VAL A 254 14.77 25.55 -30.03
CA VAL A 254 15.73 26.63 -29.78
C VAL A 254 15.57 27.76 -30.79
N VAL A 255 16.00 28.98 -30.45
CA VAL A 255 15.88 30.14 -31.36
C VAL A 255 16.61 29.89 -32.68
N SER A 256 17.89 29.51 -32.63
CA SER A 256 18.67 29.17 -33.81
C SER A 256 19.84 28.24 -33.45
N HIS A 257 20.53 27.69 -34.45
CA HIS A 257 21.73 26.88 -34.18
C HIS A 257 22.86 27.69 -33.52
N GLU A 258 22.96 28.99 -33.82
CA GLU A 258 23.92 29.92 -33.22
C GLU A 258 23.49 30.35 -31.81
N SER A 259 22.20 30.55 -31.59
CA SER A 259 21.60 30.92 -30.31
C SER A 259 20.80 29.76 -29.74
N GLN A 260 21.49 28.90 -28.98
CA GLN A 260 20.93 27.72 -28.30
C GLN A 260 20.01 28.07 -27.12
N ARG A 261 19.26 29.17 -27.21
CA ARG A 261 18.27 29.58 -26.22
C ARG A 261 17.00 28.75 -26.41
N LEU A 262 16.56 28.06 -25.36
CA LEU A 262 15.33 27.28 -25.36
C LEU A 262 14.10 28.19 -25.46
N VAL A 263 13.24 27.89 -26.44
CA VAL A 263 11.94 28.54 -26.67
C VAL A 263 10.81 27.65 -26.15
N GLY A 264 10.89 26.35 -26.39
CA GLY A 264 9.83 25.42 -26.00
C GLY A 264 10.21 23.95 -26.18
N PHE A 265 9.22 23.07 -26.09
CA PHE A 265 9.37 21.63 -26.24
C PHE A 265 8.20 21.07 -27.04
N VAL A 266 8.48 20.20 -28.02
CA VAL A 266 7.46 19.58 -28.87
C VAL A 266 7.57 18.06 -28.80
N LEU A 267 6.44 17.39 -28.62
CA LEU A 267 6.38 15.93 -28.64
C LEU A 267 6.40 15.42 -30.09
N ARG A 268 7.07 14.29 -30.31
CA ARG A 268 7.13 13.63 -31.62
C ARG A 268 5.75 13.34 -32.18
N ARG A 269 4.83 12.89 -31.31
CA ARG A 269 3.44 12.58 -31.69
C ARG A 269 2.71 13.81 -32.20
N ASP A 270 2.82 14.93 -31.49
CA ASP A 270 2.12 16.17 -31.83
C ASP A 270 2.67 16.73 -33.15
N LEU A 271 3.99 16.62 -33.35
CA LEU A 271 4.65 17.05 -34.57
C LEU A 271 4.21 16.22 -35.79
N LEU A 272 4.14 14.89 -35.68
CA LEU A 272 3.63 14.02 -36.75
C LEU A 272 2.16 14.31 -37.09
N ILE A 273 1.32 14.49 -36.07
CA ILE A 273 -0.10 14.85 -36.27
C ILE A 273 -0.22 16.21 -36.96
N SER A 274 0.62 17.18 -36.57
CA SER A 274 0.60 18.53 -37.13
C SER A 274 1.03 18.54 -38.60
N ILE A 275 2.04 17.75 -38.97
CA ILE A 275 2.50 17.58 -40.36
C ILE A 275 1.43 16.89 -41.21
N ASP A 276 0.83 15.81 -40.72
CA ASP A 276 -0.25 15.11 -41.44
C ASP A 276 -1.48 16.01 -41.64
N ASN A 277 -1.85 16.78 -40.61
CA ASN A 277 -2.92 17.75 -40.70
C ASN A 277 -2.61 18.88 -41.69
N ALA A 278 -1.37 19.40 -41.69
CA ALA A 278 -0.93 20.44 -42.62
C ALA A 278 -1.01 19.94 -44.08
N ARG A 279 -0.52 18.74 -44.37
CA ARG A 279 -0.60 18.13 -45.72
C ARG A 279 -2.04 17.92 -46.20
N LYS A 280 -2.99 17.68 -45.30
CA LYS A 280 -4.41 17.48 -45.63
C LYS A 280 -5.19 18.78 -45.83
N HIS A 281 -4.85 19.83 -45.07
CA HIS A 281 -5.67 21.05 -45.00
C HIS A 281 -5.04 22.27 -45.68
N GLN A 282 -3.75 22.23 -46.01
CA GLN A 282 -3.04 23.31 -46.69
C GLN A 282 -2.56 22.82 -48.06
N GLU A 283 -3.05 23.45 -49.12
CA GLU A 283 -2.57 23.20 -50.47
C GLU A 283 -1.16 23.78 -50.64
N GLY A 284 -0.21 22.97 -51.15
CA GLY A 284 1.16 23.42 -51.42
C GLY A 284 2.20 23.15 -50.33
N VAL A 285 1.88 22.35 -49.29
CA VAL A 285 2.89 21.86 -48.35
C VAL A 285 3.81 20.86 -49.07
N VAL A 286 5.05 21.27 -49.27
CA VAL A 286 6.10 20.49 -49.95
C VAL A 286 7.27 20.25 -48.99
N SER A 287 8.16 19.33 -49.33
CA SER A 287 9.37 19.03 -48.54
C SER A 287 10.25 20.27 -48.26
N ALA A 288 10.20 21.26 -49.16
CA ALA A 288 10.92 22.53 -49.02
C ALA A 288 10.18 23.61 -48.19
N SER A 289 8.96 23.34 -47.71
CA SER A 289 8.21 24.28 -46.87
C SER A 289 8.92 24.52 -45.55
N GLU A 290 8.94 25.77 -45.09
CA GLU A 290 9.53 26.14 -43.81
C GLU A 290 8.60 25.83 -42.65
N VAL A 291 9.17 25.27 -41.58
CA VAL A 291 8.48 24.97 -40.33
C VAL A 291 8.79 26.08 -39.33
N VAL A 292 7.75 26.66 -38.76
CA VAL A 292 7.85 27.74 -37.77
C VAL A 292 7.15 27.32 -36.49
N PHE A 293 7.85 27.46 -35.37
CA PHE A 293 7.31 27.27 -34.03
C PHE A 293 7.12 28.63 -33.35
N SER A 294 5.89 29.14 -33.32
CA SER A 294 5.59 30.40 -32.65
C SER A 294 4.34 30.29 -31.78
N ASP A 295 4.29 31.12 -30.74
CA ASP A 295 3.10 31.36 -29.95
C ASP A 295 2.86 32.87 -29.89
N PRO A 296 1.80 33.43 -30.53
CA PRO A 296 0.71 32.74 -31.23
C PRO A 296 1.06 32.26 -32.65
N ALA A 297 0.19 31.44 -33.24
CA ALA A 297 0.33 30.95 -34.61
C ALA A 297 0.37 32.12 -35.61
N PRO A 298 1.26 32.08 -36.62
CA PRO A 298 1.36 33.16 -37.59
C PRO A 298 0.11 33.17 -38.50
N PRO A 299 -0.29 34.34 -39.02
CA PRO A 299 -1.43 34.43 -39.92
C PRO A 299 -1.20 33.59 -41.18
N ARG A 300 -2.18 32.74 -41.55
CA ARG A 300 -2.15 31.93 -42.77
C ARG A 300 -2.07 32.87 -43.98
N ARG A 301 -0.96 32.84 -44.72
CA ARG A 301 -0.81 33.52 -46.02
C ARG A 301 -1.24 32.60 -47.16
#